data_AF-G2KLJ4-F1
#
_entry.id   AF-G2KLJ4-F1
#
_cell.length_a   1.000
_cell.length_b   1.000
_cell.length_c   1.000
_cell.angle_alpha   90.00
_cell.angle_beta   90.00
_cell.angle_gamma   90.00
#
_symmetry.space_group_name_H-M   'P 1'
#
loop_
_entity.id
_entity.type
_entity.pdbx_description
1 polymer ?
#
loop_
_entity_poly.entity_id
_entity_poly.type
_entity_poly.pdbx_seq_one_letter_code
_entity_poly.pdbx_strand_id
1 'polypeptide(L)'
;MDLFHRFVHWVVLFTFVGHIFCCGLPLVVSFLSVIVGLGLLSGVLPALDHVHHVVHGYEAGLVIFSGVMLALGWIAQWASTRFDCHDTGCDHPPCDTKKIRNARILGVATALFMFNLIVLLVANHTAVH
;
A
#
# COMPACT_ATOMS: atom_id res chain seq x y z
N MET A 1 27.56 2.60 17.37
CA MET A 1 26.27 3.27 17.06
C MET A 1 25.98 3.29 15.55
N ASP A 2 26.87 2.76 14.71
CA ASP A 2 26.76 2.80 13.24
C ASP A 2 25.81 1.76 12.64
N LEU A 3 25.61 0.63 13.32
CA LEU A 3 24.68 -0.42 12.88
C LEU A 3 23.21 0.08 12.92
N PHE A 4 22.86 0.84 13.95
CA PHE A 4 21.51 1.39 14.13
C PHE A 4 21.19 2.44 13.07
N HIS A 5 22.12 3.35 12.76
CA HIS A 5 21.94 4.31 11.68
C HIS A 5 21.79 3.63 10.31
N ARG A 6 22.64 2.64 9.98
CA ARG A 6 22.47 1.87 8.73
C ARG A 6 21.12 1.17 8.67
N PHE A 7 20.66 0.60 9.79
CA PHE A 7 19.36 -0.08 9.86
C PHE A 7 18.19 0.90 9.62
N VAL A 8 18.19 2.06 10.27
CA VAL A 8 17.15 3.08 10.09
C VAL A 8 17.11 3.58 8.65
N HIS A 9 18.27 3.83 8.03
CA HIS A 9 18.33 4.28 6.63
C HIS A 9 17.78 3.21 5.68
N TRP A 10 18.08 1.92 5.93
CA TRP A 10 17.53 0.81 5.17
C TRP A 10 16.01 0.71 5.31
N VAL A 11 15.46 0.88 6.52
CA VAL A 11 14.01 0.85 6.76
C VAL A 11 13.30 2.02 6.06
N VAL A 12 13.89 3.22 6.08
CA VAL A 12 13.34 4.39 5.38
C VAL A 12 13.30 4.18 3.87
N LEU A 13 14.39 3.67 3.28
CA LEU A 13 14.42 3.34 1.86
C LEU A 13 13.39 2.28 1.48
N PHE A 14 13.28 1.21 2.28
CA PHE A 14 12.32 0.15 2.05
C PHE A 14 10.87 0.65 2.12
N THR A 15 10.59 1.57 3.05
CA THR A 15 9.27 2.20 3.20
C THR A 15 8.94 3.09 2.01
N PHE A 16 9.89 3.91 1.55
CA PHE A 16 9.69 4.79 0.40
C PHE A 16 9.44 4.00 -0.90
N VAL A 17 10.24 2.95 -1.12
CA VAL A 17 10.07 2.03 -2.25
C VAL A 17 8.71 1.35 -2.15
N GLY A 18 8.35 0.80 -0.99
CA GLY A 18 7.04 0.19 -0.76
C GLY A 18 5.87 1.15 -1.05
N HIS A 19 6.00 2.44 -0.70
CA HIS A 19 4.95 3.43 -0.97
C HIS A 19 4.80 3.75 -2.46
N ILE A 20 5.90 3.82 -3.22
CA ILE A 20 5.86 3.99 -4.68
C ILE A 20 5.15 2.81 -5.35
N PHE A 21 5.43 1.58 -4.92
CA PHE A 21 4.81 0.39 -5.49
C PHE A 21 3.34 0.21 -5.06
N CYS A 22 3.03 0.44 -3.78
CA CYS A 22 1.69 0.27 -3.20
C CYS A 22 0.72 1.39 -3.61
N CYS A 23 1.19 2.63 -3.74
CA CYS A 23 0.31 3.77 -4.03
C CYS A 23 0.54 4.37 -5.43
N GLY A 24 1.78 4.39 -5.92
CA GLY A 24 2.11 4.99 -7.21
C GLY A 24 1.64 4.14 -8.40
N LEU A 25 1.92 2.84 -8.37
CA LEU A 25 1.60 1.95 -9.48
C LEU A 25 0.08 1.80 -9.70
N PRO A 26 -0.77 1.58 -8.66
CA PRO A 26 -2.22 1.54 -8.83
C PRO A 26 -2.81 2.86 -9.31
N LEU A 27 -2.23 3.99 -8.90
CA LEU A 27 -2.71 5.31 -9.30
C LEU A 27 -2.46 5.57 -10.79
N VAL A 28 -1.27 5.21 -11.29
CA VAL A 28 -0.93 5.32 -12.72
C VAL A 28 -1.84 4.41 -13.56
N VAL A 29 -2.03 3.16 -13.14
CA VAL A 29 -2.89 2.19 -13.85
C VAL A 29 -4.35 2.65 -13.85
N SER A 30 -4.84 3.16 -12.72
CA SER A 30 -6.21 3.70 -12.61
C SER A 30 -6.40 4.92 -13.51
N PHE A 31 -5.42 5.83 -13.54
CA PHE A 31 -5.46 7.02 -14.39
C PHE A 31 -5.44 6.67 -15.88
N LEU A 32 -4.56 5.73 -16.28
CA LEU A 32 -4.52 5.20 -17.64
C LEU A 32 -5.86 4.55 -18.03
N SER A 33 -6.44 3.74 -17.14
CA SER A 33 -7.73 3.07 -17.38
C SER A 33 -8.87 4.07 -17.59
N VAL A 34 -8.90 5.18 -16.84
CA VAL A 34 -9.88 6.26 -17.03
C VAL A 34 -9.69 6.97 -18.37
N ILE A 35 -8.45 7.30 -18.75
CA ILE A 35 -8.19 7.96 -20.04
C ILE A 35 -8.59 7.06 -21.21
N VAL A 36 -8.34 5.75 -21.11
CA VAL A 36 -8.77 4.77 -22.12
C VAL A 36 -10.29 4.65 -22.15
N GLY A 37 -10.94 4.57 -20.98
CA GLY A 37 -12.41 4.51 -20.88
C GLY A 37 -13.13 5.74 -21.41
N LEU A 38 -12.48 6.91 -21.38
CA LEU A 38 -12.97 8.15 -21.98
C LEU A 38 -12.78 8.23 -23.51
N GLY A 39 -12.16 7.21 -24.13
CA GLY A 39 -11.97 7.14 -25.58
C GLY A 39 -10.93 8.11 -26.14
N LEU A 40 -10.25 8.89 -25.29
CA LEU A 40 -9.24 9.90 -25.66
C LEU A 40 -7.97 9.27 -26.29
N LEU A 41 -7.75 7.97 -26.08
CA LEU A 41 -6.64 7.19 -26.66
C LEU A 41 -7.10 6.05 -27.58
N SER A 42 -8.36 6.10 -28.05
CA SER A 42 -8.98 5.04 -28.87
C SER A 42 -8.21 4.72 -30.18
N GLY A 43 -7.36 5.61 -30.67
CA GLY A 43 -6.53 5.41 -31.87
C GLY A 43 -5.18 4.71 -31.64
N VAL A 44 -4.76 4.45 -30.40
CA VAL A 44 -3.43 3.85 -30.05
C VAL A 44 -3.57 2.38 -29.59
N LEU A 45 -4.77 1.82 -29.77
CA LEU A 45 -5.26 0.60 -29.11
C LEU A 45 -4.42 -0.68 -29.23
N PRO A 46 -3.77 -1.04 -30.36
CA PRO A 46 -3.08 -2.33 -30.42
C PRO A 46 -1.81 -2.39 -29.56
N ALA A 47 -1.18 -1.25 -29.26
CA ALA A 47 -0.02 -1.21 -28.37
C ALA A 47 -0.42 -1.19 -26.89
N LEU A 48 -1.61 -0.67 -26.57
CA LEU A 48 -2.08 -0.48 -25.20
C LEU A 48 -2.74 -1.72 -24.61
N ASP A 49 -3.36 -2.56 -25.45
CA ASP A 49 -3.90 -3.87 -25.07
C ASP A 49 -2.79 -4.81 -24.53
N HIS A 50 -1.62 -4.77 -25.17
CA HIS A 50 -0.47 -5.57 -24.72
C HIS A 50 0.08 -5.09 -23.37
N VAL A 51 0.07 -3.76 -23.13
CA VAL A 51 0.45 -3.18 -21.84
C VAL A 51 -0.59 -3.51 -20.76
N HIS A 52 -1.89 -3.50 -21.11
CA HIS A 52 -2.96 -3.85 -20.19
C HIS A 52 -2.83 -5.31 -19.71
N HIS A 53 -2.59 -6.25 -20.62
CA HIS A 53 -2.37 -7.66 -20.27
C HIS A 53 -1.14 -7.88 -19.38
N VAL A 54 -0.04 -7.17 -19.64
CA VAL A 54 1.16 -7.26 -18.80
C VAL A 54 0.87 -6.69 -17.40
N VAL A 55 0.20 -5.54 -17.32
CA VAL A 55 -0.16 -4.90 -16.05
C VAL A 55 -1.14 -5.76 -15.23
N HIS A 56 -2.13 -6.39 -15.87
CA HIS A 56 -3.06 -7.31 -15.19
C HIS A 56 -2.32 -8.50 -14.56
N GLY A 57 -1.25 -9.00 -15.19
CA GLY A 57 -0.40 -10.05 -14.62
C GLY A 57 0.32 -9.62 -13.33
N TYR A 58 0.63 -8.33 -13.18
CA TYR A 58 1.27 -7.79 -11.98
C TYR A 58 0.27 -7.38 -10.88
N GLU A 59 -1.01 -7.21 -11.21
CA GLU A 59 -2.05 -6.78 -10.27
C GLU A 59 -2.17 -7.75 -9.09
N ALA A 60 -2.20 -9.07 -9.36
CA ALA A 60 -2.25 -10.09 -8.32
C ALA A 60 -1.02 -10.01 -7.39
N GLY A 61 0.18 -9.80 -7.95
CA GLY A 61 1.41 -9.65 -7.17
C GLY A 61 1.41 -8.39 -6.30
N LEU A 62 0.89 -7.28 -6.81
CA LEU A 62 0.78 -6.01 -6.08
C LEU A 62 -0.24 -6.07 -4.95
N VAL A 63 -1.36 -6.75 -5.15
CA VAL A 63 -2.38 -6.96 -4.10
C VAL A 63 -1.81 -7.84 -2.98
N ILE A 64 -1.12 -8.93 -3.31
CA ILE A 64 -0.46 -9.80 -2.32
C ILE A 64 0.58 -9.00 -1.54
N PHE A 65 1.45 -8.26 -2.23
CA PHE A 65 2.50 -7.46 -1.59
C PHE A 65 1.91 -6.38 -0.66
N SER A 66 0.88 -5.67 -1.12
CA SER A 66 0.19 -4.65 -0.32
C SER A 66 -0.48 -5.24 0.92
N GLY A 67 -1.07 -6.44 0.80
CA GLY A 67 -1.62 -7.18 1.93
C GLY A 67 -0.57 -7.56 2.98
N VAL A 68 0.60 -8.04 2.54
CA VAL A 68 1.73 -8.35 3.44
C VAL A 68 2.22 -7.10 4.16
N MET A 69 2.38 -5.99 3.44
CA MET A 69 2.80 -4.71 4.05
C MET A 69 1.78 -4.19 5.08
N LEU A 70 0.49 -4.33 4.81
CA LEU A 70 -0.58 -4.00 5.76
C LEU A 70 -0.51 -4.88 7.01
N ALA A 71 -0.28 -6.18 6.86
CA ALA A 71 -0.10 -7.10 7.98
C ALA A 71 1.12 -6.72 8.83
N LEU A 72 2.26 -6.38 8.20
CA LEU A 72 3.44 -5.88 8.89
C LEU A 72 3.16 -4.56 9.64
N GLY A 73 2.39 -3.66 9.04
CA GLY A 73 1.95 -2.42 9.69
C GLY A 73 1.14 -2.66 10.96
N TRP A 74 0.22 -3.64 10.94
CA TRP A 74 -0.56 -4.03 12.11
C TRP A 74 0.29 -4.71 13.18
N ILE A 75 1.25 -5.56 12.79
CA ILE A 75 2.22 -6.18 13.72
C ILE A 75 3.07 -5.10 14.39
N ALA A 76 3.56 -4.12 13.63
CA ALA A 76 4.35 -3.01 14.17
C ALA A 76 3.52 -2.14 15.12
N GLN A 77 2.26 -1.88 14.79
CA GLN A 77 1.33 -1.15 15.66
C GLN A 77 1.07 -1.93 16.96
N TRP A 78 0.90 -3.25 16.88
CA TRP A 78 0.71 -4.12 18.04
C TRP A 78 1.96 -4.22 18.92
N ALA A 79 3.15 -4.33 18.31
CA ALA A 79 4.42 -4.29 19.01
C ALA A 79 4.61 -2.94 19.72
N SER A 80 4.29 -1.83 19.04
CA SER A 80 4.30 -0.49 19.65
C SER A 80 3.31 -0.37 20.81
N THR A 81 2.18 -1.08 20.81
CA THR A 81 1.30 -1.14 21.98
C THR A 81 1.84 -1.93 23.15
N ARG A 82 2.73 -2.90 22.90
CA ARG A 82 3.35 -3.76 23.92
C ARG A 82 4.61 -3.17 24.53
N PHE A 83 5.40 -2.42 23.75
CA PHE A 83 6.63 -1.77 24.20
C PHE A 83 6.42 -0.34 24.70
N ASP A 84 5.19 0.03 25.08
CA ASP A 84 4.94 1.33 25.74
C ASP A 84 5.86 1.46 26.95
N CYS A 85 6.37 2.68 27.15
CA CYS A 85 7.18 3.12 28.28
C CYS A 85 6.42 2.95 29.61
N HIS A 86 6.22 1.72 30.05
CA HIS A 86 6.03 1.39 31.45
C HIS A 86 7.44 1.37 32.06
N ASP A 87 7.71 2.24 33.04
CA ASP A 87 8.88 2.20 33.93
C ASP A 87 10.25 2.81 33.52
N THR A 88 10.36 3.74 32.57
CA THR A 88 11.66 4.42 32.31
C THR A 88 11.78 5.89 32.72
N GLY A 89 10.77 6.50 33.34
CA GLY A 89 10.90 7.88 33.87
C GLY A 89 11.28 8.95 32.83
N CYS A 90 11.09 8.65 31.54
CA CYS A 90 11.50 9.52 30.45
C CYS A 90 10.51 10.69 30.31
N ASP A 91 11.03 11.91 30.23
CA ASP A 91 10.31 13.18 30.09
C ASP A 91 10.07 13.51 28.60
N HIS A 92 9.18 12.74 27.95
CA HIS A 92 8.90 12.84 26.52
C HIS A 92 7.41 13.09 26.28
N PRO A 93 7.07 13.90 25.25
CA PRO A 93 5.70 14.29 24.97
C PRO A 93 4.80 13.05 24.81
N PRO A 94 3.51 13.13 25.18
CA PRO A 94 2.64 11.97 25.29
C PRO A 94 2.67 11.12 24.02
N CYS A 95 3.33 9.96 24.12
CA CYS A 95 3.43 8.94 23.06
C CYS A 95 2.06 8.50 22.54
N ASP A 96 1.02 8.69 23.35
CA ASP A 96 -0.34 8.21 23.13
C ASP A 96 -1.02 8.84 21.90
N THR A 97 -0.87 10.16 21.71
CA THR A 97 -1.56 10.88 20.61
C THR A 97 -1.06 10.51 19.22
N LYS A 98 0.26 10.27 19.06
CA LYS A 98 0.85 9.83 17.79
C LYS A 98 0.45 8.40 17.44
N LYS A 99 0.32 7.55 18.45
CA LYS A 99 0.00 6.13 18.32
C LYS A 99 -1.44 5.90 17.88
N ILE A 100 -2.39 6.65 18.44
CA ILE A 100 -3.80 6.63 18.02
C ILE A 100 -3.95 7.15 16.58
N ARG A 101 -3.20 8.20 16.21
CA ARG A 101 -3.22 8.73 14.84
C ARG A 101 -2.69 7.71 13.82
N ASN A 102 -1.61 7.00 14.15
CA ASN A 102 -1.08 5.94 13.29
C ASN A 102 -2.07 4.77 13.14
N ALA A 103 -2.73 4.34 14.22
CA ALA A 103 -3.78 3.32 14.14
C ALA A 103 -4.91 3.75 13.20
N ARG A 104 -5.33 5.02 13.25
CA ARG A 104 -6.38 5.56 12.38
C ARG A 104 -5.98 5.56 10.91
N ILE A 105 -4.76 5.98 10.60
CA ILE A 105 -4.23 5.98 9.21
C ILE A 105 -4.15 4.54 8.68
N LEU A 106 -3.64 3.61 9.49
CA LEU A 106 -3.56 2.20 9.12
C LEU A 106 -4.96 1.58 8.89
N GLY A 107 -5.94 1.96 9.71
CA GLY A 107 -7.33 1.57 9.51
C GLY A 107 -7.92 2.07 8.19
N VAL A 108 -7.68 3.34 7.84
CA VAL A 108 -8.12 3.91 6.54
C VAL A 108 -7.44 3.19 5.38
N ALA A 109 -6.13 2.95 5.46
CA ALA A 109 -5.39 2.21 4.43
C ALA A 109 -5.93 0.77 4.25
N THR A 110 -6.28 0.10 5.35
CA THR A 110 -6.88 -1.24 5.31
C THR A 110 -8.24 -1.21 4.61
N ALA A 111 -9.08 -0.21 4.89
CA ALA A 111 -10.39 -0.06 4.25
C ALA A 111 -10.28 0.17 2.74
N LEU A 112 -9.35 1.02 2.29
CA LEU A 112 -9.05 1.25 0.87
C LEU A 112 -8.54 -0.02 0.18
N PHE A 113 -7.68 -0.79 0.84
CA PHE A 113 -7.21 -2.08 0.33
C PHE A 113 -8.35 -3.10 0.19
N MET A 114 -9.25 -3.19 1.17
CA MET A 114 -10.43 -4.05 1.09
C MET A 114 -11.35 -3.66 -0.06
N PHE A 115 -11.57 -2.36 -0.28
CA PHE A 115 -12.33 -1.88 -1.43
C PHE A 115 -11.68 -2.31 -2.76
N ASN A 116 -10.36 -2.16 -2.89
CA ASN A 116 -9.62 -2.58 -4.08
C ASN A 116 -9.73 -4.10 -4.31
N LEU A 117 -9.62 -4.91 -3.25
CA LEU A 117 -9.85 -6.36 -3.28
C LEU A 117 -11.27 -6.71 -3.75
N ILE A 118 -12.30 -6.01 -3.26
CA ILE A 118 -13.69 -6.23 -3.67
C ILE A 118 -13.85 -5.94 -5.17
N VAL A 119 -13.31 -4.82 -5.66
CA VAL A 119 -13.36 -4.48 -7.09
C VAL A 119 -12.66 -5.53 -7.93
N LEU A 120 -11.48 -6.00 -7.52
CA LEU A 120 -10.77 -7.06 -8.21
C LEU A 120 -11.58 -8.37 -8.26
N LEU A 121 -12.17 -8.77 -7.13
CA LEU A 121 -12.99 -9.97 -7.06
C LEU A 121 -14.23 -9.87 -7.97
N VAL A 122 -14.89 -8.71 -7.99
CA VAL A 122 -16.04 -8.44 -8.87
C VAL A 122 -15.61 -8.46 -10.35
N ALA A 123 -14.52 -7.78 -10.69
CA ALA A 123 -13.99 -7.74 -12.06
C ALA A 123 -13.63 -9.16 -12.56
N ASN A 124 -12.98 -9.95 -11.72
CA ASN A 124 -12.67 -11.35 -12.03
C ASN A 124 -13.95 -12.21 -12.16
N HIS A 125 -14.98 -11.94 -11.34
CA HIS A 125 -16.28 -12.63 -11.46
C HIS A 125 -17.03 -12.27 -12.75
N THR A 126 -16.87 -11.05 -13.26
CA THR A 126 -17.46 -10.62 -14.54
C THR A 126 -16.70 -11.10 -15.77
N ALA A 127 -15.40 -11.41 -15.65
CA ALA A 127 -14.58 -11.93 -16.75
C ALA A 127 -14.76 -13.45 -17.01
N VAL A 128 -15.50 -14.14 -16.15
CA VAL A 128 -15.80 -15.59 -16.27
C VAL A 128 -17.15 -15.85 -16.99
N HIS A 129 -17.88 -14.79 -17.37
CA HIS A 129 -19.10 -14.85 -18.18
C HIS A 129 -18.90 -14.20 -19.55
#